data_AF-A0A1Y3N057-F1
#
_entry.id   AF-A0A1Y3N057-F1
#
_cell.length_a   1.000
_cell.length_b   1.000
_cell.length_c   1.000
_cell.angle_alpha   90.00
_cell.angle_beta   90.00
_cell.angle_gamma   90.00
#
_symmetry.space_group_name_H-M   'P 1'
#
loop_
_entity.id
_entity.type
_entity.pdbx_description
1 polymer ?
#
loop_
_entity_poly.entity_id
_entity_poly.type
_entity_poly.pdbx_seq_one_letter_code
_entity_poly.pdbx_strand_id
1 'polypeptide(L)'
;STSICPSGKCCSQHGWCGSGPNYCSKGCQPEFGQCDKVTTVIPTNKKVTTNTATISTKSSVSGRCGEGFGNCPSGNCCSKHGWCGTTEEFCGDGCQSAYGQCTSYSGQCGKGIGRCPPDKCCNKNGWCGFGSDYCDTGCQINYGKCD
;
A
#
# COMPACT_ATOMS: atom_id res chain seq x y z
N SER A 1 -24.43 18.13 22.92
CA SER A 1 -24.72 17.35 21.70
C SER A 1 -23.62 16.32 21.49
N THR A 2 -23.96 15.05 21.62
CA THR A 2 -23.07 13.90 21.39
C THR A 2 -23.18 13.49 19.91
N SER A 3 -22.32 14.08 19.07
CA SER A 3 -22.35 13.84 17.62
C SER A 3 -21.66 12.52 17.28
N ILE A 4 -22.39 11.63 16.59
CA ILE A 4 -21.85 10.41 16.00
C ILE A 4 -20.85 10.79 14.90
N CYS A 5 -19.69 10.13 14.88
CA CYS A 5 -18.66 10.37 13.89
C CYS A 5 -19.06 9.89 12.48
N PRO A 6 -18.56 10.54 11.41
CA PRO A 6 -18.78 10.09 10.04
C PRO A 6 -18.33 8.64 9.82
N SER A 7 -19.00 7.94 8.90
CA SER A 7 -18.69 6.56 8.52
C SER A 7 -17.19 6.35 8.26
N GLY A 8 -16.60 5.35 8.90
CA GLY A 8 -15.15 5.06 8.81
C GLY A 8 -14.26 5.85 9.77
N LYS A 9 -14.82 6.73 10.62
CA LYS A 9 -14.07 7.49 11.64
C LYS A 9 -14.30 6.94 13.04
N CYS A 10 -13.29 7.09 13.88
CA CYS A 10 -13.30 6.72 15.28
C CYS A 10 -13.57 7.95 16.15
N CYS A 11 -14.30 7.76 17.25
CA CYS A 11 -14.54 8.81 18.24
C CYS A 11 -13.56 8.63 19.41
N SER A 12 -12.67 9.59 19.64
CA SER A 12 -11.72 9.54 20.76
C SER A 12 -12.41 9.71 22.12
N GLN A 13 -11.70 9.43 23.21
CA GLN A 13 -12.20 9.62 24.59
C GLN A 13 -12.63 11.06 24.90
N HIS A 14 -12.15 12.02 24.12
CA HIS A 14 -12.44 13.45 24.25
C HIS A 14 -13.58 13.91 23.33
N GLY A 15 -14.24 13.00 22.62
CA GLY A 15 -15.37 13.32 21.74
C GLY A 15 -15.00 13.86 20.36
N TRP A 16 -13.73 13.72 19.94
CA TRP A 16 -13.27 14.16 18.62
C TRP A 16 -13.23 13.01 17.63
N CYS A 17 -13.69 13.26 16.40
CA CYS A 17 -13.68 12.30 15.30
C CYS A 17 -12.38 12.34 14.51
N GLY A 18 -11.82 11.18 14.19
CA GLY A 18 -10.60 11.09 13.38
C GLY A 18 -10.25 9.67 12.95
N SER A 19 -9.03 9.51 12.43
CA SER A 19 -8.47 8.23 11.97
C SER A 19 -7.10 8.01 12.61
N GLY A 20 -6.69 6.76 12.75
CA GLY A 20 -5.40 6.38 13.32
C GLY A 20 -5.42 6.22 14.85
N PRO A 21 -4.28 5.88 15.46
CA PRO A 21 -4.24 5.38 16.83
C PRO A 21 -4.81 6.34 17.88
N ASN A 22 -4.60 7.66 17.71
CA ASN A 22 -5.07 8.67 18.65
C ASN A 22 -6.61 8.75 18.76
N TYR A 23 -7.32 8.23 17.76
CA TYR A 23 -8.78 8.24 17.71
C TYR A 23 -9.37 6.83 17.85
N CYS A 24 -8.69 5.83 17.32
CA CYS A 24 -9.20 4.45 17.19
C CYS A 24 -8.64 3.47 18.24
N SER A 25 -7.75 3.90 19.15
CA SER A 25 -7.14 3.00 20.14
C SER A 25 -7.85 3.09 21.51
N LYS A 26 -7.11 2.87 22.60
CA LYS A 26 -7.61 2.93 23.98
C LYS A 26 -8.36 4.24 24.25
N GLY A 27 -9.61 4.13 24.70
CA GLY A 27 -10.49 5.28 24.96
C GLY A 27 -11.39 5.64 23.78
N CYS A 28 -11.33 4.93 22.65
CA CYS A 28 -12.31 5.09 21.59
C CYS A 28 -13.74 4.79 22.11
N GLN A 29 -14.70 5.63 21.75
CA GLN A 29 -16.09 5.55 22.18
C GLN A 29 -16.93 4.81 21.12
N PRO A 30 -17.24 3.50 21.31
CA PRO A 30 -17.83 2.65 20.26
C PRO A 30 -19.27 3.02 19.91
N GLU A 31 -19.97 3.70 20.82
CA GLU A 31 -21.33 4.21 20.59
C GLU A 31 -21.35 5.42 19.63
N PHE A 32 -20.21 6.08 19.44
CA PHE A 32 -20.08 7.30 18.63
C PHE A 32 -19.08 7.16 17.47
N GLY A 33 -18.45 6.00 17.26
CA GLY A 33 -17.50 5.79 16.16
C GLY A 33 -17.08 4.33 15.98
N GLN A 34 -16.38 4.03 14.88
CA GLN A 34 -16.01 2.65 14.50
C GLN A 34 -14.70 2.19 15.17
N CYS A 35 -14.76 1.84 16.46
CA CYS A 35 -13.59 1.46 17.26
C CYS A 35 -13.01 0.08 16.93
N ASP A 36 -13.80 -0.81 16.33
CA ASP A 36 -13.39 -2.20 16.02
C ASP A 36 -12.75 -2.35 14.64
N LYS A 37 -12.73 -1.30 13.81
CA LYS A 37 -12.06 -1.29 12.49
C LYS A 37 -10.61 -0.85 12.60
N VAL A 38 -9.89 -1.34 13.60
CA VAL A 38 -8.43 -1.25 13.61
C VAL A 38 -7.88 -2.43 12.82
N THR A 39 -7.97 -2.37 11.49
CA THR A 39 -6.95 -3.03 10.67
C THR A 39 -5.66 -2.29 10.98
N THR A 40 -4.84 -2.91 11.81
CA THR A 40 -3.59 -2.44 12.40
C THR A 40 -2.74 -1.57 11.47
N VAL A 41 -2.94 -0.26 11.54
CA VAL A 41 -1.90 0.74 11.29
C VAL A 41 -1.53 1.35 12.64
N ILE A 42 -0.80 0.59 13.46
CA ILE A 42 -0.06 1.15 14.58
C ILE A 42 1.31 1.58 14.04
N PRO A 43 1.72 2.85 14.17
CA PRO A 43 3.11 3.22 14.05
C PRO A 43 3.80 2.76 15.33
N THR A 44 4.64 1.73 15.27
CA THR A 44 5.77 1.60 16.19
C THR A 44 6.73 0.50 15.75
N ASN A 45 7.99 0.87 15.91
CA ASN A 45 9.14 0.02 16.02
C ASN A 45 8.93 -1.13 17.03
N LYS A 46 8.29 -2.23 16.64
CA LYS A 46 8.48 -3.55 17.27
C LYS A 46 7.95 -4.67 16.38
N LYS A 47 8.87 -5.56 16.05
CA LYS A 47 8.72 -6.81 15.30
C LYS A 47 7.54 -7.62 15.83
N VAL A 48 6.44 -7.65 15.08
CA VAL A 48 5.38 -8.65 15.23
C VAL A 48 5.53 -9.64 14.08
N THR A 49 5.83 -10.88 14.45
CA THR A 49 6.02 -12.02 13.58
C THR A 49 4.64 -12.56 13.19
N THR A 50 4.19 -12.25 11.98
CA THR A 50 3.06 -12.95 11.36
C THR A 50 3.61 -13.79 10.22
N ASN A 51 3.65 -15.10 10.45
CA ASN A 51 4.08 -16.09 9.46
C ASN A 51 3.03 -16.18 8.35
N THR A 52 3.21 -15.39 7.30
CA THR A 52 2.76 -15.76 5.95
C THR A 52 4.02 -15.98 5.13
N ALA A 53 4.32 -17.25 4.87
CA ALA A 53 5.47 -17.66 4.09
C ALA A 53 5.28 -17.25 2.62
N THR A 54 5.81 -16.09 2.25
CA THR A 54 6.39 -15.89 0.92
C THR A 54 7.85 -15.56 1.13
N ILE A 55 8.71 -16.38 0.55
CA ILE A 55 10.17 -16.28 0.64
C ILE A 55 10.58 -15.04 -0.15
N SER A 56 10.38 -13.85 0.43
CA SER A 56 11.00 -12.63 -0.04
C SER A 56 12.34 -12.57 0.65
N THR A 57 13.39 -12.91 -0.09
CA THR A 57 14.80 -12.81 0.30
C THR A 57 15.08 -11.38 0.71
N LYS A 58 14.86 -11.11 2.01
CA LYS A 58 15.11 -9.82 2.62
C LYS A 58 16.58 -9.48 2.40
N SER A 59 16.83 -8.27 1.93
CA SER A 59 18.16 -7.90 1.50
C SER A 59 19.21 -8.05 2.59
N SER A 60 20.34 -8.66 2.23
CA SER A 60 21.49 -8.88 3.12
C SER A 60 22.17 -7.57 3.54
N VAL A 61 21.91 -6.48 2.81
CA VAL A 61 22.41 -5.13 3.10
C VAL A 61 21.21 -4.19 3.23
N SER A 62 21.12 -3.51 4.38
CA SER A 62 20.01 -2.60 4.69
C SER A 62 19.78 -1.60 3.56
N GLY A 63 18.54 -1.55 3.05
CA GLY A 63 18.13 -0.62 2.01
C GLY A 63 18.53 -0.98 0.57
N ARG A 64 19.35 -2.02 0.34
CA ARG A 64 19.71 -2.47 -1.01
C ARG A 64 18.70 -3.46 -1.58
N CYS A 65 18.64 -3.54 -2.89
CA CYS A 65 17.87 -4.53 -3.63
C CYS A 65 18.51 -4.79 -5.00
N GLY A 66 17.97 -5.74 -5.74
CA GLY A 66 18.51 -6.16 -7.03
C GLY A 66 19.19 -7.51 -6.96
N GLU A 67 19.79 -7.91 -8.07
CA GLU A 67 20.57 -9.15 -8.15
C GLU A 67 21.65 -9.20 -7.04
N GLY A 68 21.76 -10.34 -6.36
CA GLY A 68 22.70 -10.53 -5.24
C GLY A 68 22.31 -9.84 -3.93
N PHE A 69 21.42 -8.85 -3.95
CA PHE A 69 20.91 -8.19 -2.76
C PHE A 69 19.54 -8.71 -2.36
N GLY A 70 18.66 -9.07 -3.30
CA GLY A 70 17.32 -9.56 -3.02
C GLY A 70 16.26 -8.46 -3.12
N ASN A 71 15.14 -8.68 -2.43
CA ASN A 71 13.93 -7.88 -2.59
C ASN A 71 13.88 -6.72 -1.60
N CYS A 72 13.22 -5.64 -2.03
CA CYS A 72 12.77 -4.61 -1.12
C CYS A 72 11.68 -5.10 -0.17
N PRO A 73 11.52 -4.44 0.99
CA PRO A 73 10.35 -4.61 1.82
C PRO A 73 9.06 -4.44 1.00
N SER A 74 8.00 -5.16 1.39
CA SER A 74 6.68 -4.98 0.75
C SER A 74 6.26 -3.51 0.81
N GLY A 75 5.71 -2.98 -0.29
CA GLY A 75 5.38 -1.57 -0.43
C GLY A 75 6.49 -0.74 -1.11
N ASN A 76 7.73 -1.24 -1.13
CA ASN A 76 8.85 -0.48 -1.67
C ASN A 76 9.23 -0.93 -3.08
N CYS A 77 9.74 0.03 -3.82
CA CYS A 77 10.28 -0.11 -5.15
C CYS A 77 11.78 -0.33 -5.08
N CYS A 78 12.30 -1.14 -6.00
CA CYS A 78 13.73 -1.29 -6.17
C CYS A 78 14.17 -0.35 -7.31
N SER A 79 14.86 0.73 -6.98
CA SER A 79 15.29 1.70 -7.99
C SER A 79 16.24 1.06 -9.01
N LYS A 80 16.43 1.74 -10.14
CA LYS A 80 17.47 1.38 -11.13
C LYS A 80 18.88 1.31 -10.54
N HIS A 81 19.11 1.95 -9.40
CA HIS A 81 20.38 1.97 -8.67
C HIS A 81 20.49 0.91 -7.56
N GLY A 82 19.49 0.02 -7.44
CA GLY A 82 19.51 -1.08 -6.47
C GLY A 82 19.28 -0.62 -5.03
N TRP A 83 18.43 0.39 -4.85
CA TRP A 83 18.02 0.89 -3.54
C TRP A 83 16.50 0.82 -3.35
N CYS A 84 16.08 0.58 -2.12
CA CYS A 84 14.68 0.54 -1.74
C CYS A 84 14.14 1.90 -1.35
N GLY A 85 12.99 2.28 -1.91
CA GLY A 85 12.28 3.50 -1.56
C GLY A 85 10.86 3.47 -2.12
N THR A 86 10.12 4.55 -1.88
CA THR A 86 8.69 4.64 -2.23
C THR A 86 8.35 5.85 -3.11
N THR A 87 9.32 6.71 -3.41
CA THR A 87 9.11 7.88 -4.26
C THR A 87 9.26 7.52 -5.73
N GLU A 88 8.82 8.42 -6.62
CA GLU A 88 8.91 8.26 -8.07
C GLU A 88 10.34 7.93 -8.54
N GLU A 89 11.37 8.49 -7.92
CA GLU A 89 12.77 8.18 -8.22
C GLU A 89 13.12 6.68 -8.05
N PHE A 90 12.43 6.00 -7.13
CA PHE A 90 12.61 4.58 -6.87
C PHE A 90 11.63 3.71 -7.65
N CYS A 91 10.40 4.21 -7.84
CA CYS A 91 9.27 3.45 -8.36
C CYS A 91 9.04 3.60 -9.85
N GLY A 92 9.48 4.71 -10.43
CA GLY A 92 9.29 5.07 -11.83
C GLY A 92 10.28 4.37 -12.75
N ASP A 93 10.75 5.11 -13.75
CA ASP A 93 11.52 4.54 -14.86
C ASP A 93 12.81 3.84 -14.40
N GLY A 94 12.95 2.60 -14.85
CA GLY A 94 14.09 1.74 -14.50
C GLY A 94 13.96 1.03 -13.15
N CYS A 95 12.81 1.14 -12.47
CA CYS A 95 12.53 0.30 -11.32
C CYS A 95 12.61 -1.20 -11.68
N GLN A 96 13.27 -1.98 -10.82
CA GLN A 96 13.53 -3.40 -11.03
C GLN A 96 12.36 -4.22 -10.48
N SER A 97 11.36 -4.51 -11.31
CA SER A 97 10.11 -5.16 -10.90
C SER A 97 10.26 -6.58 -10.34
N ALA A 98 11.40 -7.23 -10.59
CA ALA A 98 11.73 -8.53 -9.98
C ALA A 98 12.10 -8.41 -8.49
N TYR A 99 12.45 -7.20 -8.03
CA TYR A 99 12.98 -6.95 -6.69
C TYR A 99 12.18 -5.90 -5.90
N GLY A 100 11.09 -5.37 -6.46
CA GLY A 100 10.25 -4.35 -5.82
C GLY A 100 8.97 -4.06 -6.59
N GLN A 101 8.11 -3.21 -6.01
CA GLN A 101 6.78 -2.89 -6.54
C GLN A 101 6.79 -1.64 -7.41
N CYS A 102 7.19 -1.76 -8.67
CA CYS A 102 7.30 -0.60 -9.57
C CYS A 102 5.96 0.02 -9.93
N THR A 103 5.97 1.35 -10.08
CA THR A 103 4.81 2.17 -10.45
C THR A 103 5.11 2.87 -11.76
N SER A 104 4.23 2.71 -12.75
CA SER A 104 4.34 3.38 -14.04
C SER A 104 3.54 4.69 -14.03
N TYR A 105 4.23 5.80 -14.30
CA TYR A 105 3.63 7.14 -14.37
C TYR A 105 3.26 7.55 -15.80
N SER A 106 3.60 6.71 -16.81
CA SER A 106 3.22 6.91 -18.21
C SER A 106 1.74 6.59 -18.49
N GLY A 107 1.01 6.09 -17.49
CA GLY A 107 -0.38 5.66 -17.61
C GLY A 107 -0.56 4.22 -18.13
N GLN A 108 0.52 3.57 -18.57
CA GLN A 108 0.51 2.16 -18.94
C GLN A 108 0.78 1.27 -17.72
N CYS A 109 0.26 0.04 -17.74
CA CYS A 109 0.47 -0.94 -16.69
C CYS A 109 0.48 -2.36 -17.25
N GLY A 110 0.92 -3.30 -16.43
CA GLY A 110 0.94 -4.72 -16.78
C GLY A 110 2.31 -5.35 -16.60
N LYS A 111 2.40 -6.62 -17.01
CA LYS A 111 3.64 -7.40 -16.96
C LYS A 111 4.76 -6.70 -17.74
N GLY A 112 5.88 -6.44 -17.07
CA GLY A 112 7.04 -5.77 -17.67
C GLY A 112 6.95 -4.24 -17.76
N ILE A 113 5.80 -3.64 -17.39
CA ILE A 113 5.63 -2.18 -17.31
C ILE A 113 5.60 -1.73 -15.86
N GLY A 114 4.77 -2.34 -15.03
CA GLY A 114 4.60 -1.97 -13.63
C GLY A 114 3.14 -1.79 -13.24
N ARG A 115 2.93 -1.34 -12.01
CA ARG A 115 1.60 -1.07 -11.45
C ARG A 115 1.17 0.35 -11.77
N CYS A 116 -0.13 0.59 -11.74
CA CYS A 116 -0.68 1.93 -11.75
C CYS A 116 -0.34 2.69 -10.46
N PRO A 117 -0.36 4.04 -10.51
CA PRO A 117 -0.31 4.86 -9.31
C PRO A 117 -1.41 4.45 -8.30
N PRO A 118 -1.26 4.80 -7.02
CA PRO A 118 -2.22 4.46 -5.98
C PRO A 118 -3.68 4.74 -6.40
N ASP A 119 -4.57 3.83 -6.00
CA ASP A 119 -6.01 3.83 -6.25
C ASP A 119 -6.47 3.66 -7.71
N LYS A 120 -5.55 3.68 -8.69
CA LYS A 120 -5.90 3.41 -10.09
C LYS A 120 -5.93 1.92 -10.39
N CYS A 121 -6.84 1.56 -11.27
CA CYS A 121 -7.04 0.21 -11.77
C CYS A 121 -6.26 0.00 -13.06
N CYS A 122 -5.76 -1.21 -13.28
CA CYS A 122 -5.07 -1.58 -14.50
C CYS A 122 -6.01 -2.39 -15.38
N ASN A 123 -6.55 -1.80 -16.43
CA ASN A 123 -7.54 -2.47 -17.24
C ASN A 123 -6.94 -3.60 -18.10
N LYS A 124 -7.79 -4.38 -18.76
CA LYS A 124 -7.37 -5.50 -19.63
C LYS A 124 -6.44 -5.10 -20.77
N ASN A 125 -6.44 -3.82 -21.15
CA ASN A 125 -5.63 -3.26 -22.23
C ASN A 125 -4.29 -2.69 -21.74
N GLY A 126 -3.98 -2.80 -20.44
CA GLY A 126 -2.74 -2.30 -19.88
C GLY A 126 -2.72 -0.80 -19.67
N TRP A 127 -3.87 -0.20 -19.35
CA TRP A 127 -3.99 1.23 -19.04
C TRP A 127 -4.51 1.48 -17.65
N CYS A 128 -3.97 2.52 -17.02
CA CYS A 128 -4.33 2.98 -15.70
C CYS A 128 -5.50 3.95 -15.73
N GLY A 129 -6.51 3.72 -14.89
CA GLY A 129 -7.67 4.59 -14.81
C GLY A 129 -8.58 4.27 -13.63
N PHE A 130 -9.80 4.78 -13.69
CA PHE A 130 -10.83 4.60 -12.67
C PHE A 130 -12.14 4.17 -13.33
N GLY A 131 -13.07 3.64 -12.53
CA GLY A 131 -14.39 3.23 -13.01
C GLY A 131 -14.39 1.85 -13.64
N SER A 132 -15.58 1.37 -13.98
CA SER A 132 -15.84 0.00 -14.40
C SER A 132 -14.98 -0.47 -15.58
N ASP A 133 -14.71 0.41 -16.54
CA ASP A 133 -13.88 0.12 -17.72
C ASP A 133 -12.43 -0.21 -17.36
N TYR A 134 -12.01 0.16 -16.16
CA TYR A 134 -10.67 -0.11 -15.64
C TYR A 134 -10.65 -1.10 -14.48
N CYS A 135 -11.63 -1.05 -13.60
CA CYS A 135 -11.63 -1.75 -12.31
C CYS A 135 -12.39 -3.07 -12.32
N ASP A 136 -13.31 -3.29 -13.28
CA ASP A 136 -14.18 -4.46 -13.31
C ASP A 136 -13.59 -5.58 -14.18
N THR A 137 -14.33 -6.02 -15.21
CA THR A 137 -14.00 -7.20 -16.02
C THR A 137 -12.66 -7.03 -16.75
N GLY A 138 -11.70 -7.88 -16.40
CA GLY A 138 -10.38 -7.91 -16.99
C GLY A 138 -9.39 -6.94 -16.36
N CYS A 139 -9.72 -6.36 -15.21
CA CYS A 139 -8.73 -5.66 -14.40
C CYS A 139 -7.59 -6.59 -13.95
N GLN A 140 -6.35 -6.12 -14.09
CA GLN A 140 -5.15 -6.88 -13.79
C GLN A 140 -4.72 -6.64 -12.33
N ILE A 141 -5.17 -7.51 -11.42
CA ILE A 141 -5.01 -7.38 -9.95
C ILE A 141 -3.57 -7.18 -9.46
N ASN A 142 -2.59 -7.71 -10.21
CA ASN A 142 -1.18 -7.52 -9.86
C ASN A 142 -0.65 -6.12 -10.20
N TYR A 143 -1.35 -5.38 -11.06
CA TYR A 143 -0.87 -4.13 -11.65
C TYR A 143 -1.79 -2.94 -11.37
N GLY A 144 -2.88 -3.10 -10.63
CA GLY A 144 -3.72 -2.00 -10.18
C GLY A 144 -4.70 -2.46 -9.11
N LYS A 145 -5.50 -1.52 -8.61
CA LYS A 145 -6.67 -1.84 -7.79
C LYS A 145 -7.74 -2.46 -8.70
N CYS A 146 -8.43 -3.51 -8.26
CA CYS A 146 -9.58 -4.07 -8.96
C CYS A 146 -10.71 -4.25 -7.95
N ASP A 147 -11.95 -4.14 -8.42
CA ASP A 147 -13.16 -4.19 -7.59
C ASP A 147 -13.78 -5.60 -7.55
#